data_AF-A0A9P0DK86-F1
#
_entry.id   AF-A0A9P0DK86-F1
#
_cell.length_a   1.000
_cell.length_b   1.000
_cell.length_c   1.000
_cell.angle_alpha   90.00
_cell.angle_beta   90.00
_cell.angle_gamma   90.00
#
_symmetry.space_group_name_H-M   'P 1'
#
loop_
_entity.id
_entity.type
_entity.pdbx_description
1 polymer ?
#
loop_
_entity_poly.entity_id
_entity_poly.type
_entity_poly.pdbx_seq_one_letter_code
_entity_poly.pdbx_strand_id
1 'polypeptide(L)'
;MAKKYCGHATTKQKEHLIEIMNNDEELRKGRFTNSFTRKDMNLRWENIADQLNAIPGGNKTAEQWKRTWKDMKMSAKRKNTMIKTYRNGTGGGPPPVNDLDEVDKAVIKILEPTLLEGDTDIQESDCIIHFEGDLNSVTIHENDPTDNYMEGSNDAVTCETNVKTNTNTSNEQVFQQGTKPKRQVISRRKRLEQHQKSTDRLVVLTERKLKIKEEYYKKKLEILEKSGEQLRRIADFLSQLNSNIAELI
;
A
#
# COMPACT_ATOMS: atom_id res chain seq x y z
N MET A 1 15.37 -0.57 31.49
CA MET A 1 14.15 -1.22 32.01
C MET A 1 14.02 -2.58 31.35
N ALA A 2 13.98 -3.66 32.13
CA ALA A 2 13.81 -5.02 31.61
C ALA A 2 12.40 -5.19 31.00
N LYS A 3 12.29 -5.86 29.84
CA LYS A 3 10.98 -6.25 29.29
C LYS A 3 10.35 -7.28 30.22
N LYS A 4 9.40 -6.85 31.06
CA LYS A 4 8.59 -7.76 31.87
C LYS A 4 7.69 -8.54 30.92
N TYR A 5 7.87 -9.86 30.84
CA TYR A 5 7.04 -10.73 30.00
C TYR A 5 5.63 -10.77 30.60
N CYS A 6 4.63 -10.37 29.83
CA CYS A 6 3.22 -10.48 30.25
C CYS A 6 2.70 -11.86 29.85
N GLY A 7 1.90 -12.49 30.72
CA GLY A 7 1.29 -13.80 30.44
C GLY A 7 0.46 -13.78 29.15
N HIS A 8 0.32 -14.93 28.51
CA HIS A 8 -0.50 -15.08 27.30
C HIS A 8 -1.98 -14.81 27.62
N ALA A 9 -2.69 -14.19 26.67
CA ALA A 9 -4.13 -14.00 26.80
C ALA A 9 -4.85 -15.35 26.69
N THR A 10 -5.69 -15.67 27.65
CA THR A 10 -6.48 -16.90 27.66
C THR A 10 -7.61 -16.82 26.64
N THR A 11 -8.23 -17.95 26.28
CA THR A 11 -9.36 -17.99 25.34
C THR A 11 -10.51 -17.11 25.82
N LYS A 12 -10.88 -17.19 27.10
CA LYS A 12 -11.93 -16.34 27.71
C LYS A 12 -11.62 -14.85 27.61
N GLN A 13 -10.36 -14.45 27.84
CA GLN A 13 -9.94 -13.05 27.66
C GLN A 13 -10.03 -12.61 26.19
N LYS A 14 -9.71 -13.49 25.23
CA LYS A 14 -9.84 -13.18 23.80
C LYS A 14 -11.30 -13.06 23.38
N GLU A 15 -12.18 -13.93 23.87
CA GLU A 15 -13.63 -13.89 23.62
C GLU A 15 -14.23 -12.58 24.14
N HIS A 16 -13.93 -12.21 25.40
CA HIS A 16 -14.41 -10.94 25.98
C HIS A 16 -13.90 -9.72 25.20
N LEU A 17 -12.63 -9.75 24.76
CA LEU A 17 -12.07 -8.70 23.92
C LEU A 17 -12.81 -8.58 22.58
N ILE A 18 -13.22 -9.71 21.97
CA ILE A 18 -14.01 -9.71 20.73
C ILE A 18 -15.40 -9.11 20.97
N GLU A 19 -16.05 -9.46 22.07
CA GLU A 19 -17.36 -8.91 22.43
C GLU A 19 -17.32 -7.39 22.58
N ILE A 20 -16.33 -6.87 23.30
CA ILE A 20 -16.11 -5.42 23.43
C ILE A 20 -15.90 -4.77 22.06
N MET A 21 -15.07 -5.37 21.20
CA MET A 21 -14.79 -4.85 19.85
C MET A 21 -16.02 -4.92 18.93
N ASN A 22 -16.93 -5.85 19.17
CA ASN A 22 -18.18 -5.94 18.43
C ASN A 22 -19.16 -4.82 18.83
N ASN A 23 -19.20 -4.49 20.12
CA ASN A 23 -20.08 -3.46 20.67
C ASN A 23 -19.58 -2.03 20.40
N ASP A 24 -18.27 -1.82 20.26
CA ASP A 24 -17.65 -0.51 20.03
C ASP A 24 -17.08 -0.38 18.60
N GLU A 25 -17.94 0.09 17.68
CA GLU A 25 -17.57 0.26 16.27
C GLU A 25 -16.49 1.33 16.05
N GLU A 26 -16.50 2.45 16.79
CA GLU A 26 -15.51 3.53 16.66
C GLU A 26 -14.11 3.02 17.03
N LEU A 27 -14.02 2.27 18.13
CA LEU A 27 -12.78 1.66 18.59
C LEU A 27 -12.30 0.56 17.64
N ARG A 28 -13.23 -0.25 17.11
CA ARG A 28 -12.93 -1.31 16.13
C ARG A 28 -12.34 -0.75 14.85
N LYS A 29 -12.96 0.29 14.29
CA LYS A 29 -12.51 1.00 13.07
C LYS A 29 -11.19 1.73 13.30
N GLY A 30 -10.99 2.30 14.49
CA GLY A 30 -9.78 3.04 14.84
C GLY A 30 -9.58 4.33 14.04
N ARG A 31 -10.66 4.86 13.43
CA ARG A 31 -10.66 6.12 12.69
C ARG A 31 -11.05 7.24 13.64
N PHE A 32 -10.20 8.26 13.77
CA PHE A 32 -10.52 9.43 14.58
C PHE A 32 -11.54 10.32 13.87
N THR A 33 -12.52 10.79 14.63
CA THR A 33 -13.57 11.71 14.18
C THR A 33 -13.61 12.89 15.15
N ASN A 34 -14.47 13.88 14.89
CA ASN A 34 -14.67 14.98 15.83
C ASN A 34 -15.27 14.49 17.17
N SER A 35 -16.00 13.37 17.18
CA SER A 35 -16.56 12.73 18.38
C SER A 35 -15.62 11.73 19.05
N PHE A 36 -14.68 11.14 18.30
CA PHE A 36 -13.77 10.11 18.78
C PHE A 36 -12.32 10.56 18.70
N THR A 37 -11.80 11.04 19.82
CA THR A 37 -10.44 11.56 19.91
C THR A 37 -9.45 10.48 20.37
N ARG A 38 -8.15 10.80 20.25
CA ARG A 38 -7.08 9.95 20.81
C ARG A 38 -7.19 9.79 22.33
N LYS A 39 -7.70 10.80 23.05
CA LYS A 39 -7.91 10.71 24.50
C LYS A 39 -9.00 9.69 24.81
N ASP A 40 -10.12 9.74 24.09
CA ASP A 40 -11.23 8.81 24.25
C ASP A 40 -10.80 7.38 23.93
N MET A 41 -10.09 7.19 22.81
CA MET A 41 -9.52 5.89 22.46
C MET A 41 -8.64 5.34 23.58
N ASN A 42 -7.73 6.16 24.14
CA ASN A 42 -6.85 5.70 25.22
C ASN A 42 -7.66 5.31 26.47
N LEU A 43 -8.62 6.15 26.88
CA LEU A 43 -9.48 5.87 28.03
C LEU A 43 -10.26 4.56 27.87
N ARG A 44 -10.84 4.32 26.69
CA ARG A 44 -11.55 3.05 26.41
C ARG A 44 -10.60 1.86 26.52
N TRP A 45 -9.38 1.96 26.00
CA TRP A 45 -8.40 0.87 26.12
C TRP A 45 -7.88 0.63 27.54
N GLU A 46 -7.82 1.65 28.39
CA GLU A 46 -7.54 1.46 29.83
C GLU A 46 -8.67 0.67 30.50
N ASN A 47 -9.93 1.06 30.27
CA ASN A 47 -11.08 0.34 30.80
C ASN A 47 -11.12 -1.13 30.32
N ILE A 48 -10.79 -1.36 29.04
CA ILE A 48 -10.66 -2.71 28.49
C ILE A 48 -9.58 -3.51 29.21
N ALA A 49 -8.44 -2.87 29.52
CA ALA A 49 -7.37 -3.53 30.25
C ALA A 49 -7.84 -3.95 31.65
N ASP A 50 -8.56 -3.08 32.36
CA ASP A 50 -9.10 -3.38 33.68
C ASP A 50 -10.09 -4.55 33.63
N GLN A 51 -11.03 -4.53 32.67
CA GLN A 51 -12.00 -5.62 32.49
C GLN A 51 -11.32 -6.96 32.15
N LEU A 52 -10.33 -6.96 31.26
CA LEU A 52 -9.66 -8.19 30.84
C LEU A 52 -8.69 -8.73 31.89
N ASN A 53 -8.06 -7.86 32.69
CA ASN A 53 -7.19 -8.25 33.79
C ASN A 53 -7.99 -8.76 35.00
N ALA A 54 -9.26 -8.40 35.12
CA ALA A 54 -10.16 -8.99 36.12
C ALA A 54 -10.49 -10.47 35.83
N ILE A 55 -10.34 -10.91 34.57
CA ILE A 55 -10.50 -12.32 34.17
C ILE A 55 -9.20 -13.07 34.50
N PRO A 56 -9.27 -14.28 35.11
CA PRO A 56 -8.07 -15.07 35.38
C PRO A 56 -7.31 -15.38 34.08
N GLY A 57 -6.02 -15.00 34.05
CA GLY A 57 -5.19 -15.15 32.86
C GLY A 57 -4.01 -14.19 32.81
N GLY A 58 -3.67 -13.75 31.61
CA GLY A 58 -2.56 -12.83 31.39
C GLY A 58 -2.93 -11.41 31.81
N ASN A 59 -2.15 -10.83 32.72
CA ASN A 59 -2.25 -9.42 33.08
C ASN A 59 -1.43 -8.56 32.10
N LYS A 60 -2.09 -7.64 31.41
CA LYS A 60 -1.51 -6.81 30.35
C LYS A 60 -1.92 -5.33 30.49
N THR A 61 -1.07 -4.42 30.04
CA THR A 61 -1.40 -2.98 29.94
C THR A 61 -2.31 -2.70 28.74
N ALA A 62 -2.92 -1.52 28.69
CA ALA A 62 -3.73 -1.07 27.55
C ALA A 62 -2.98 -1.19 26.21
N GLU A 63 -1.69 -0.84 26.14
CA GLU A 63 -0.87 -0.98 24.93
C GLU A 63 -0.66 -2.44 24.52
N GLN A 64 -0.54 -3.33 25.50
CA GLN A 64 -0.36 -4.75 25.26
C GLN A 64 -1.67 -5.39 24.80
N TRP A 65 -2.82 -4.95 25.31
CA TRP A 65 -4.13 -5.36 24.80
C TRP A 65 -4.40 -4.83 23.40
N LYS A 66 -4.07 -3.56 23.10
CA LYS A 66 -4.07 -3.00 21.74
C LYS A 66 -3.27 -3.86 20.77
N ARG A 67 -2.06 -4.27 21.18
CA ARG A 67 -1.21 -5.16 20.38
C ARG A 67 -1.83 -6.54 20.21
N THR A 68 -2.35 -7.12 21.28
CA THR A 68 -3.00 -8.44 21.26
C THR A 68 -4.16 -8.45 20.27
N TRP A 69 -5.01 -7.41 20.28
CA TRP A 69 -6.08 -7.26 19.30
C TRP A 69 -5.58 -7.15 17.86
N LYS A 70 -4.51 -6.39 17.63
CA LYS A 70 -3.87 -6.31 16.31
C LYS A 70 -3.37 -7.68 15.85
N ASP A 71 -2.70 -8.42 16.72
CA ASP A 71 -2.13 -9.73 16.41
C ASP A 71 -3.24 -10.75 16.12
N MET A 72 -4.35 -10.72 16.87
CA MET A 72 -5.55 -11.53 16.62
C MET A 72 -6.11 -11.27 15.22
N LYS A 73 -6.31 -10.00 14.85
CA LYS A 73 -6.77 -9.64 13.49
C LYS A 73 -5.82 -10.13 12.40
N MET A 74 -4.51 -9.95 12.60
CA MET A 74 -3.50 -10.37 11.63
C MET A 74 -3.47 -11.89 11.46
N SER A 75 -3.53 -12.63 12.57
CA SER A 75 -3.53 -14.09 12.56
C SER A 75 -4.77 -14.65 11.85
N ALA A 76 -5.97 -14.16 12.23
CA ALA A 76 -7.22 -14.57 11.63
C ALA A 76 -7.26 -14.28 10.12
N LYS A 77 -6.86 -13.07 9.70
CA LYS A 77 -6.73 -12.72 8.28
C LYS A 77 -5.79 -13.65 7.52
N ARG A 78 -4.61 -13.92 8.08
CA ARG A 78 -3.62 -14.80 7.46
C ARG A 78 -4.17 -16.21 7.25
N LYS A 79 -4.80 -16.80 8.28
CA LYS A 79 -5.45 -18.12 8.18
C LYS A 79 -6.55 -18.11 7.13
N ASN A 80 -7.41 -17.10 7.13
CA ASN A 80 -8.50 -16.96 6.16
C ASN A 80 -7.99 -16.85 4.72
N THR A 81 -6.96 -16.02 4.48
CA THR A 81 -6.34 -15.89 3.17
C THR A 81 -5.73 -17.21 2.71
N MET A 82 -5.00 -17.92 3.58
CA MET A 82 -4.42 -19.23 3.24
C MET A 82 -5.49 -20.24 2.78
N ILE A 83 -6.62 -20.31 3.50
CA ILE A 83 -7.73 -21.19 3.16
C ILE A 83 -8.37 -20.76 1.83
N LYS A 84 -8.59 -19.45 1.63
CA LYS A 84 -9.16 -18.90 0.39
C LYS A 84 -8.24 -19.17 -0.81
N THR A 85 -6.94 -18.96 -0.67
CA THR A 85 -5.96 -19.24 -1.74
C THR A 85 -5.89 -20.71 -2.10
N TYR A 86 -5.98 -21.61 -1.10
CA TYR A 86 -6.03 -23.04 -1.36
C TYR A 86 -7.30 -23.43 -2.13
N ARG A 87 -8.47 -22.94 -1.67
CA ARG A 87 -9.76 -23.19 -2.33
C ARG A 87 -9.83 -22.70 -3.77
N ASN A 88 -9.17 -21.58 -4.06
CA ASN A 88 -9.16 -20.97 -5.39
C ASN A 88 -8.01 -21.46 -6.29
N GLY A 89 -7.06 -22.22 -5.73
CA GLY A 89 -5.93 -22.76 -6.47
C GLY A 89 -6.30 -24.06 -7.19
N THR A 90 -5.58 -24.38 -8.27
CA THR A 90 -5.75 -25.64 -9.03
C THR A 90 -4.68 -26.68 -8.70
N GLY A 91 -3.76 -26.39 -7.77
CA GLY A 91 -2.69 -27.31 -7.38
C GLY A 91 -3.20 -28.41 -6.46
N GLY A 92 -3.06 -29.68 -6.87
CA GLY A 92 -3.53 -30.88 -6.16
C GLY A 92 -2.78 -31.24 -4.87
N GLY A 93 -2.23 -30.25 -4.16
CA GLY A 93 -1.59 -30.44 -2.87
C GLY A 93 -2.61 -30.71 -1.75
N PRO A 94 -2.18 -31.31 -0.62
CA PRO A 94 -3.05 -31.54 0.52
C PRO A 94 -3.55 -30.21 1.13
N PRO A 95 -4.75 -30.20 1.73
CA PRO A 95 -5.31 -29.00 2.34
C PRO A 95 -4.45 -28.47 3.48
N PRO A 96 -4.44 -27.14 3.71
CA PRO A 96 -3.72 -26.56 4.82
C PRO A 96 -4.29 -27.08 6.14
N VAL A 97 -3.41 -27.59 7.01
CA VAL A 97 -3.76 -28.15 8.35
C VAL A 97 -4.31 -27.08 9.31
N ASN A 98 -4.20 -25.80 8.96
CA ASN A 98 -4.61 -24.68 9.80
C ASN A 98 -6.09 -24.37 9.60
N ASP A 99 -6.95 -25.08 10.32
CA ASP A 99 -8.35 -24.69 10.44
C ASP A 99 -8.50 -23.34 11.18
N LEU A 100 -9.60 -22.64 10.90
CA LEU A 100 -9.95 -21.45 11.65
C LEU A 100 -10.48 -21.85 13.03
N ASP A 101 -9.79 -21.39 14.08
CA ASP A 101 -10.26 -21.51 15.45
C ASP A 101 -11.55 -20.70 15.63
N GLU A 102 -12.38 -21.06 16.62
CA GLU A 102 -13.64 -20.35 16.90
C GLU A 102 -13.42 -18.85 17.14
N VAL A 103 -12.34 -18.51 17.85
CA VAL A 103 -11.89 -17.14 18.08
C VAL A 103 -11.57 -16.43 16.75
N ASP A 104 -10.88 -17.09 15.82
CA ASP A 104 -10.53 -16.50 14.53
C ASP A 104 -11.77 -16.28 13.66
N LYS A 105 -12.71 -17.23 13.65
CA LYS A 105 -14.01 -17.09 12.97
C LYS A 105 -14.78 -15.90 13.51
N ALA A 106 -14.82 -15.72 14.82
CA ALA A 106 -15.48 -14.59 15.47
C ALA A 106 -14.81 -13.25 15.10
N VAL A 107 -13.48 -13.19 15.09
CA VAL A 107 -12.71 -12.01 14.66
C VAL A 107 -13.02 -11.65 13.21
N ILE A 108 -13.07 -12.63 12.30
CA ILE A 108 -13.36 -12.40 10.87
C ILE A 108 -14.78 -11.90 10.69
N LYS A 109 -15.75 -12.45 11.41
CA LYS A 109 -17.17 -12.05 11.32
C LYS A 109 -17.38 -10.57 11.66
N ILE A 110 -16.63 -10.04 12.63
CA ILE A 110 -16.76 -8.64 13.05
C ILE A 110 -15.91 -7.67 12.22
N LEU A 111 -14.98 -8.18 11.41
CA LEU A 111 -14.19 -7.37 10.49
C LEU A 111 -15.02 -7.05 9.24
N GLU A 112 -14.88 -5.83 8.73
CA GLU A 112 -15.57 -5.42 7.51
C GLU A 112 -15.12 -6.28 6.31
N PRO A 113 -16.03 -6.69 5.41
CA PRO A 113 -15.72 -7.47 4.22
C PRO A 113 -14.65 -6.83 3.34
N THR A 114 -14.66 -5.49 3.22
CA THR A 114 -13.65 -4.71 2.49
C THR A 114 -12.23 -4.95 3.03
N LEU A 115 -12.10 -5.20 4.34
CA LEU A 115 -10.81 -5.50 4.96
C LEU A 115 -10.30 -6.92 4.65
N LEU A 116 -11.16 -7.79 4.12
CA LEU A 116 -10.88 -9.20 3.82
C LEU A 116 -10.73 -9.45 2.32
N GLU A 117 -11.59 -8.83 1.51
CA GLU A 117 -11.70 -9.13 0.07
C GLU A 117 -11.32 -7.95 -0.83
N GLY A 118 -11.15 -6.76 -0.27
CA GLY A 118 -11.02 -5.54 -1.04
C GLY A 118 -12.39 -4.89 -1.32
N ASP A 119 -12.37 -3.72 -1.93
CA ASP A 119 -13.57 -3.02 -2.33
C ASP A 119 -13.96 -3.47 -3.75
N THR A 120 -15.09 -4.16 -3.88
CA THR A 120 -15.54 -4.70 -5.17
C THR A 120 -16.07 -3.62 -6.12
N ASP A 121 -16.39 -2.43 -5.59
CA ASP A 121 -16.92 -1.32 -6.38
C ASP A 121 -15.80 -0.52 -7.07
N ILE A 122 -14.54 -0.75 -6.67
CA ILE A 122 -13.37 -0.11 -7.26
C ILE A 122 -12.79 -1.05 -8.31
N GLN A 123 -12.94 -0.68 -9.59
CA GLN A 123 -12.26 -1.36 -10.68
C GLN A 123 -10.74 -1.25 -10.51
N GLU A 124 -10.06 -2.39 -10.49
CA GLU A 124 -8.60 -2.44 -10.49
C GLU A 124 -8.06 -1.84 -11.79
N SER A 125 -6.89 -1.18 -11.74
CA SER A 125 -6.28 -0.62 -12.95
C SER A 125 -5.66 -1.74 -13.79
N ASP A 126 -6.12 -1.90 -15.03
CA ASP A 126 -5.54 -2.87 -15.97
C ASP A 126 -4.07 -2.52 -16.26
N CYS A 127 -3.17 -3.46 -15.95
CA CYS A 127 -1.79 -3.42 -16.40
C CYS A 127 -1.64 -4.24 -17.68
N ILE A 128 -1.63 -3.57 -18.83
CA ILE A 128 -1.30 -4.21 -20.10
C ILE A 128 0.22 -4.42 -20.14
N ILE A 129 0.66 -5.67 -19.97
CA ILE A 129 2.06 -6.05 -20.14
C ILE A 129 2.28 -6.32 -21.63
N HIS A 130 2.85 -5.36 -22.35
CA HIS A 130 3.33 -5.59 -23.71
C HIS A 130 4.60 -6.44 -23.66
N PHE A 131 4.49 -7.69 -24.08
CA PHE A 131 5.63 -8.58 -24.24
C PHE A 131 6.16 -8.45 -25.68
N GLU A 132 7.16 -7.60 -25.88
CA GLU A 132 7.93 -7.55 -27.12
C GLU A 132 9.11 -8.51 -26.98
N GLY A 133 8.91 -9.76 -27.42
CA GLY A 133 9.96 -10.78 -27.46
C GLY A 133 9.76 -11.67 -28.67
N ASP A 134 10.65 -11.54 -29.65
CA ASP A 134 10.70 -12.34 -30.86
C ASP A 134 10.74 -13.84 -30.53
N LEU A 135 9.76 -14.57 -31.07
CA LEU A 135 9.63 -16.01 -30.95
C LEU A 135 10.64 -16.70 -31.90
N ASN A 136 11.92 -16.71 -31.56
CA ASN A 136 12.94 -17.47 -32.29
C ASN A 136 13.41 -18.70 -31.48
N SER A 137 12.82 -19.84 -31.84
CA SER A 137 13.26 -21.24 -31.68
C SER A 137 13.96 -21.64 -30.36
N VAL A 138 13.20 -22.27 -29.46
CA VAL A 138 13.77 -23.24 -28.51
C VAL A 138 13.63 -24.63 -29.12
N THR A 139 14.76 -25.19 -29.57
CA THR A 139 14.88 -26.61 -29.93
C THR A 139 14.73 -27.43 -28.66
N ILE A 140 13.65 -28.22 -28.57
CA ILE A 140 13.47 -29.24 -27.54
C ILE A 140 14.49 -30.34 -27.81
N HIS A 141 15.40 -30.57 -26.86
CA HIS A 141 16.14 -31.82 -26.80
C HIS A 141 15.72 -32.56 -25.53
N GLU A 142 14.86 -33.56 -25.73
CA GLU A 142 14.66 -34.64 -24.78
C GLU A 142 15.98 -35.42 -24.65
N ASN A 143 16.39 -35.71 -23.41
CA ASN A 143 16.94 -37.01 -22.99
C ASN A 143 17.08 -37.03 -21.45
N ASP A 144 16.33 -37.96 -20.86
CA ASP A 144 16.26 -38.49 -19.48
C ASP A 144 17.53 -39.32 -19.13
N PRO A 145 17.67 -40.05 -17.98
CA PRO A 145 17.29 -39.85 -16.57
C PRO A 145 18.54 -39.93 -15.63
N THR A 146 18.38 -39.82 -14.30
CA THR A 146 18.83 -40.80 -13.26
C THR A 146 19.07 -40.16 -11.87
N ASP A 147 18.34 -40.67 -10.87
CA ASP A 147 18.58 -40.86 -9.42
C ASP A 147 19.50 -39.91 -8.62
N ASN A 148 19.04 -39.42 -7.46
CA ASN A 148 19.00 -40.18 -6.19
C ASN A 148 18.70 -39.24 -4.99
N TYR A 149 18.16 -39.85 -3.93
CA TYR A 149 17.62 -39.29 -2.69
C TYR A 149 18.64 -38.52 -1.82
N MET A 150 18.19 -37.48 -1.09
CA MET A 150 18.23 -37.48 0.39
C MET A 150 17.55 -36.27 1.04
N GLU A 151 16.80 -36.60 2.09
CA GLU A 151 16.00 -35.81 3.01
C GLU A 151 16.87 -35.01 4.02
N GLY A 152 16.39 -33.85 4.47
CA GLY A 152 17.13 -33.03 5.44
C GLY A 152 16.40 -31.77 5.94
N SER A 153 15.40 -31.99 6.79
CA SER A 153 15.01 -31.21 7.99
C SER A 153 15.10 -29.66 8.04
N ASN A 154 13.93 -29.09 8.41
CA ASN A 154 13.71 -28.03 9.41
C ASN A 154 14.43 -26.68 9.25
N ASP A 155 13.67 -25.59 9.04
CA ASP A 155 13.32 -24.67 10.13
C ASP A 155 12.68 -23.36 9.66
N ALA A 156 11.59 -23.02 10.36
CA ALA A 156 11.03 -21.70 10.64
C ALA A 156 11.43 -20.52 9.73
N VAL A 157 10.58 -20.21 8.74
CA VAL A 157 10.59 -18.89 8.08
C VAL A 157 9.55 -17.97 8.75
N THR A 158 10.06 -17.08 9.59
CA THR A 158 9.39 -15.86 10.03
C THR A 158 9.16 -14.93 8.82
N CYS A 159 7.90 -14.61 8.51
CA CYS A 159 7.57 -13.57 7.52
C CYS A 159 7.17 -12.27 8.23
N GLU A 160 8.10 -11.32 8.25
CA GLU A 160 7.79 -9.92 8.55
C GLU A 160 7.14 -9.28 7.32
N THR A 161 5.84 -9.01 7.42
CA THR A 161 5.06 -8.29 6.41
C THR A 161 5.42 -6.80 6.48
N ASN A 162 6.20 -6.32 5.51
CA ASN A 162 6.31 -4.89 5.23
C ASN A 162 5.61 -4.61 3.90
N VAL A 163 4.38 -4.11 4.01
CA VAL A 163 3.64 -3.55 2.87
C VAL A 163 4.31 -2.21 2.51
N LYS A 164 4.88 -2.13 1.31
CA LYS A 164 5.11 -0.88 0.59
C LYS A 164 4.62 -1.06 -0.83
N THR A 165 3.70 -0.18 -1.21
CA THR A 165 3.12 -0.01 -2.53
C THR A 165 4.15 0.49 -3.55
N ASN A 166 3.99 -0.04 -4.77
CA ASN A 166 4.15 0.54 -6.11
C ASN A 166 5.37 0.19 -7.01
N THR A 167 4.98 -0.38 -8.17
CA THR A 167 5.52 -0.37 -9.56
C THR A 167 6.83 -1.10 -9.94
N ASN A 168 6.65 -2.30 -10.53
CA ASN A 168 7.10 -2.83 -11.84
C ASN A 168 8.57 -2.67 -12.31
N THR A 169 9.34 -3.77 -12.40
CA THR A 169 9.47 -4.66 -13.59
C THR A 169 10.74 -5.52 -13.47
N SER A 170 10.56 -6.78 -13.81
CA SER A 170 11.45 -7.93 -13.76
C SER A 170 12.71 -7.85 -14.62
N ASN A 171 13.75 -8.53 -14.17
CA ASN A 171 14.43 -9.55 -14.96
C ASN A 171 15.12 -10.54 -14.01
N GLU A 172 14.61 -11.76 -13.94
CA GLU A 172 15.32 -12.92 -13.42
C GLU A 172 16.29 -13.40 -14.50
N GLN A 173 17.58 -13.37 -14.19
CA GLN A 173 18.54 -14.32 -14.74
C GLN A 173 19.27 -15.00 -13.57
N VAL A 174 19.02 -16.31 -13.48
CA VAL A 174 19.94 -17.38 -13.07
C VAL A 174 20.58 -17.30 -11.68
N PHE A 175 20.23 -18.30 -10.88
CA PHE A 175 20.78 -18.62 -9.57
C PHE A 175 22.27 -19.05 -9.69
N GLN A 176 23.18 -18.22 -9.20
CA GLN A 176 24.47 -18.68 -8.68
C GLN A 176 24.50 -18.40 -7.18
N GLN A 177 24.87 -19.42 -6.39
CA GLN A 177 25.00 -19.33 -4.93
C GLN A 177 26.14 -18.39 -4.55
N GLY A 178 25.84 -17.09 -4.53
CA GLY A 178 26.67 -16.05 -3.93
C GLY A 178 26.23 -15.80 -2.50
N THR A 179 27.18 -15.78 -1.57
CA THR A 179 26.99 -15.39 -0.17
C THR A 179 26.11 -14.14 -0.06
N LYS A 180 25.00 -14.20 0.69
CA LYS A 180 24.06 -13.08 0.90
C LYS A 180 24.85 -11.80 1.26
N PRO A 181 24.78 -10.70 0.48
CA PRO A 181 25.49 -9.48 0.83
C PRO A 181 24.87 -8.91 2.10
N LYS A 182 25.70 -8.68 3.12
CA LYS A 182 25.29 -7.98 4.35
C LYS A 182 24.59 -6.67 3.94
N ARG A 183 23.31 -6.50 4.28
CA ARG A 183 22.61 -5.21 4.12
C ARG A 183 23.45 -4.15 4.84
N GLN A 184 24.15 -3.30 4.08
CA GLN A 184 24.88 -2.18 4.66
C GLN A 184 23.87 -1.27 5.34
N VAL A 185 23.95 -1.19 6.67
CA VAL A 185 23.19 -0.21 7.44
C VAL A 185 23.72 1.17 7.04
N ILE A 186 23.01 1.81 6.11
CA ILE A 186 23.32 3.19 5.70
C ILE A 186 23.19 4.07 6.94
N SER A 187 24.29 4.73 7.32
CA SER A 187 24.32 5.63 8.47
C SER A 187 23.25 6.72 8.35
N ARG A 188 22.73 7.21 9.48
CA ARG A 188 21.74 8.30 9.50
C ARG A 188 22.19 9.49 8.66
N ARG A 189 23.49 9.81 8.68
CA ARG A 189 24.10 10.89 7.90
C ARG A 189 23.99 10.65 6.39
N LYS A 190 24.35 9.47 5.91
CA LYS A 190 24.27 9.12 4.47
C LYS A 190 22.83 9.07 3.97
N ARG A 191 21.87 8.69 4.83
CA ARG A 191 20.44 8.77 4.51
C ARG A 191 19.94 10.21 4.40
N LEU A 192 20.41 11.10 5.29
CA LEU A 192 20.08 12.52 5.25
C LEU A 192 20.65 13.18 3.98
N GLU A 193 21.90 12.91 3.63
CA GLU A 193 22.51 13.42 2.38
C GLU A 193 21.76 12.94 1.13
N GLN A 194 21.31 11.68 1.11
CA GLN A 194 20.51 11.17 0.00
C GLN A 194 19.19 11.92 -0.13
N HIS A 195 18.52 12.21 1.00
CA HIS A 195 17.30 13.00 1.01
C HIS A 195 17.56 14.44 0.56
N GLN A 196 18.64 15.07 1.01
CA GLN A 196 19.05 16.42 0.58
C GLN A 196 19.29 16.48 -0.93
N LYS A 197 19.99 15.49 -1.51
CA LYS A 197 20.16 15.39 -2.96
C LYS A 197 18.85 15.25 -3.72
N SER A 198 17.90 14.48 -3.17
CA SER A 198 16.56 14.36 -3.75
C SER A 198 15.80 15.68 -3.71
N THR A 199 15.90 16.45 -2.62
CA THR A 199 15.26 17.77 -2.52
C THR A 199 15.91 18.78 -3.45
N ASP A 200 17.23 18.81 -3.57
CA ASP A 200 17.95 19.72 -4.47
C ASP A 200 17.57 19.44 -5.93
N ARG A 201 17.47 18.15 -6.30
CA ARG A 201 16.99 17.74 -7.63
C ARG A 201 15.57 18.21 -7.87
N LEU A 202 14.69 18.14 -6.87
CA LEU A 202 13.32 18.62 -6.99
C LEU A 202 13.28 20.13 -7.24
N VAL A 203 14.06 20.91 -6.49
CA VAL A 203 14.16 22.38 -6.68
C VAL A 203 14.59 22.72 -8.11
N VAL A 204 15.67 22.09 -8.60
CA VAL A 204 16.16 22.29 -9.98
C VAL A 204 15.10 21.95 -11.03
N LEU A 205 14.35 20.87 -10.84
CA LEU A 205 13.26 20.50 -11.75
C LEU A 205 12.12 21.52 -11.72
N THR A 206 11.78 22.05 -10.54
CA THR A 206 10.74 23.07 -10.42
C THR A 206 11.14 24.38 -11.09
N GLU A 207 12.38 24.82 -10.94
CA GLU A 207 12.91 26.01 -11.61
C GLU A 207 12.90 25.86 -13.14
N ARG A 208 13.36 24.71 -13.66
CA ARG A 208 13.30 24.41 -15.09
C ARG A 208 11.87 24.42 -15.63
N LYS A 209 10.94 23.80 -14.89
CA LYS A 209 9.51 23.79 -15.26
C LYS A 209 8.94 25.21 -15.27
N LEU A 210 9.31 26.04 -14.29
CA LEU A 210 8.86 27.43 -14.19
C LEU A 210 9.40 28.27 -15.36
N LYS A 211 10.68 28.10 -15.72
CA LYS A 211 11.31 28.77 -16.86
C LYS A 211 10.64 28.41 -18.20
N ILE A 212 10.39 27.12 -18.44
CA ILE A 212 9.68 26.68 -19.65
C ILE A 212 8.29 27.30 -19.71
N LYS A 213 7.61 27.40 -18.56
CA LYS A 213 6.27 27.99 -18.47
C LYS A 213 6.28 29.50 -18.74
N GLU A 214 7.29 30.21 -18.23
CA GLU A 214 7.50 31.64 -18.49
C GLU A 214 7.74 31.90 -19.99
N GLU A 215 8.63 31.14 -20.62
CA GLU A 215 8.91 31.25 -22.06
C GLU A 215 7.67 30.96 -22.92
N TYR A 216 6.87 29.96 -22.53
CA TYR A 216 5.61 29.64 -23.18
C TYR A 216 4.64 30.83 -23.13
N TYR A 217 4.42 31.42 -21.95
CA TYR A 217 3.50 32.55 -21.81
C TYR A 217 3.99 33.79 -22.53
N LYS A 218 5.30 34.04 -22.55
CA LYS A 218 5.88 35.15 -23.32
C LYS A 218 5.58 35.03 -24.81
N LYS A 219 5.80 33.84 -25.40
CA LYS A 219 5.46 33.58 -26.81
C LYS A 219 3.95 33.68 -27.07
N LYS A 220 3.14 33.18 -26.14
CA LYS A 220 1.67 33.26 -26.24
C LYS A 220 1.18 34.70 -26.27
N LEU A 221 1.71 35.57 -25.40
CA LEU A 221 1.39 36.99 -25.38
C LEU A 221 1.79 37.66 -26.70
N GLU A 222 2.99 37.39 -27.21
CA GLU A 222 3.46 37.95 -28.48
C GLU A 222 2.54 37.59 -29.66
N ILE A 223 2.08 36.34 -29.73
CA ILE A 223 1.14 35.89 -30.77
C ILE A 223 -0.21 36.63 -30.64
N LEU A 224 -0.69 36.79 -29.41
CA LEU A 224 -1.96 37.48 -29.15
C LEU A 224 -1.88 38.97 -29.50
N GLU A 225 -0.78 39.64 -29.19
CA GLU A 225 -0.54 41.04 -29.56
C GLU A 225 -0.53 41.23 -31.07
N LYS A 226 0.23 40.39 -31.80
CA LYS A 226 0.28 40.41 -33.27
C LYS A 226 -1.11 40.19 -33.90
N SER A 227 -1.88 39.25 -33.36
CA SER A 227 -3.25 39.00 -33.82
C SER A 227 -4.16 40.20 -33.55
N GLY A 228 -4.04 40.84 -32.38
CA GLY A 228 -4.78 42.06 -32.05
C GLY A 228 -4.45 43.24 -32.98
N GLU A 229 -3.19 43.43 -33.33
CA GLU A 229 -2.76 44.46 -34.29
C GLU A 229 -3.34 44.22 -35.69
N GLN A 230 -3.35 42.97 -36.15
CA GLN A 230 -3.96 42.62 -37.44
C GLN A 230 -5.46 42.93 -37.46
N LEU A 231 -6.19 42.58 -36.40
CA LEU A 231 -7.60 42.91 -36.26
C LEU A 231 -7.84 44.42 -36.27
N ARG A 232 -6.98 45.19 -35.60
CA ARG A 232 -7.05 46.66 -35.59
C ARG A 232 -6.85 47.24 -36.98
N ARG A 233 -5.84 46.77 -37.73
CA ARG A 233 -5.61 47.21 -39.12
C ARG A 233 -6.81 46.91 -40.03
N ILE A 234 -7.44 45.75 -39.86
CA ILE A 234 -8.66 45.41 -40.61
C ILE A 234 -9.79 46.38 -40.24
N ALA A 235 -9.99 46.65 -38.94
CA ALA A 235 -11.02 47.58 -38.48
C ALA A 235 -10.80 49.02 -38.99
N ASP A 236 -9.56 49.50 -39.01
CA ASP A 236 -9.20 50.82 -39.53
C ASP A 236 -9.48 50.91 -41.03
N PHE A 237 -9.12 49.86 -41.80
CA PHE A 237 -9.39 49.79 -43.23
C PHE A 237 -10.89 49.77 -43.55
N LEU A 238 -11.68 49.00 -42.79
CA LEU A 238 -13.15 48.99 -42.94
C LEU A 238 -13.77 50.35 -42.60
N SER A 239 -13.26 51.04 -41.57
CA SER A 239 -13.70 52.39 -41.20
C SER A 239 -13.42 53.40 -42.31
N GLN A 240 -12.24 53.31 -42.93
CA GLN A 240 -11.86 54.16 -44.05
C GLN A 240 -12.71 53.90 -45.30
N LEU A 241 -13.01 52.63 -45.61
CA LEU A 241 -13.94 52.28 -46.69
C LEU A 241 -15.34 52.86 -46.44
N ASN A 242 -15.87 52.74 -45.22
CA ASN A 242 -17.17 53.30 -44.88
C ASN A 242 -17.19 54.84 -44.99
N SER A 243 -16.11 55.52 -44.58
CA SER A 243 -15.97 56.97 -44.75
C SER A 243 -15.97 57.36 -46.23
N ASN A 244 -15.22 56.64 -47.06
CA ASN A 244 -15.15 56.93 -48.50
C ASN A 244 -16.50 56.70 -49.20
N ILE A 245 -17.26 55.68 -48.79
CA ILE A 245 -18.61 55.44 -49.32
C ILE A 245 -19.57 56.57 -48.89
N ALA A 246 -19.46 57.07 -47.66
CA ALA A 246 -20.29 58.16 -47.16
C ALA A 246 -20.02 59.51 -47.85
N GLU A 247 -18.81 59.74 -48.40
CA GLU A 247 -18.49 60.94 -49.20
C GLU A 247 -18.97 60.86 -50.66
N LEU A 248 -19.38 59.66 -51.13
CA LEU A 248 -19.80 59.38 -52.52
C LEU A 248 -21.32 59.39 -52.73
N ILE A 249 -22.10 59.58 -51.67
CA ILE A 249 -23.58 59.62 -51.64
C ILE A 249 -24.03 61.04 -51.24
#